data_AF-A0A820LFH2-F1
#
_entry.id   AF-A0A820LFH2-F1
#
_cell.length_a   1.000
_cell.length_b   1.000
_cell.length_c   1.000
_cell.angle_alpha   90.00
_cell.angle_beta   90.00
_cell.angle_gamma   90.00
#
_symmetry.space_group_name_H-M   'P 1'
#
loop_
_entity.id
_entity.type
_entity.pdbx_description
1 polymer ?
#
loop_
_entity_poly.entity_id
_entity_poly.type
_entity_poly.pdbx_seq_one_letter_code
_entity_poly.pdbx_strand_id
1 'polypeptide(L)'
;EAIVFSSYKQVINLADDYKDTIWFVHIRPNERLRQSLIYLSSDRWRTIERRLSLFNIQTGMLNCTNNEYSNFCRAVNIEQFILLVPSINRRSIKIYSRSISSIKDYNYQYILKWLSKTLEYHMKKDFDWYELPQEKRSTLEFQINPNLFSTNIPIYYFTLLYRYGAIVNFRLTKEENTIFQIKYSFQNSTTNTYIYSNANNSYHYHELYTYRALNIFLSCLTISIQSLIKIIIISVKKNFND
;
A
#
# COMPACT_ATOMS: atom_id res chain seq x y z
N GLU A 1 2.95 9.03 -14.95
CA GLU A 1 3.23 7.96 -15.93
C GLU A 1 3.98 6.86 -15.21
N ALA A 2 3.77 5.59 -15.54
CA ALA A 2 4.51 4.52 -14.87
C ALA A 2 5.99 4.55 -15.25
N ILE A 3 6.81 4.16 -14.27
CA ILE A 3 8.25 4.13 -14.44
C ILE A 3 8.62 2.90 -15.28
N VAL A 4 9.39 3.13 -16.34
CA VAL A 4 9.99 2.05 -17.12
C VAL A 4 11.36 1.77 -16.53
N PHE A 5 11.53 0.58 -15.98
CA PHE A 5 12.79 0.17 -15.37
C PHE A 5 13.74 -0.40 -16.41
N SER A 6 15.01 -0.01 -16.34
CA SER A 6 16.07 -0.54 -17.19
C SER A 6 16.79 -1.73 -16.57
N SER A 7 16.49 -2.13 -15.32
CA SER A 7 16.98 -3.40 -14.76
C SER A 7 16.17 -3.82 -13.54
N TYR A 8 16.22 -5.12 -13.18
CA TYR A 8 15.65 -5.60 -11.92
C TYR A 8 16.29 -4.94 -10.70
N LYS A 9 17.60 -4.64 -10.75
CA LYS A 9 18.29 -3.91 -9.68
C LYS A 9 17.69 -2.51 -9.46
N GLN A 10 17.32 -1.81 -10.53
CA GLN A 10 16.62 -0.51 -10.40
C GLN A 10 15.24 -0.66 -9.76
N VAL A 11 14.52 -1.74 -10.03
CA VAL A 11 13.23 -2.02 -9.37
C VAL A 11 13.43 -2.12 -7.85
N ILE A 12 14.44 -2.88 -7.41
CA ILE A 12 14.73 -3.06 -5.98
C ILE A 12 15.21 -1.76 -5.36
N ASN A 13 16.21 -1.10 -5.95
CA ASN A 13 16.77 0.14 -5.43
C ASN A 13 15.71 1.23 -5.26
N LEU A 14 14.84 1.41 -6.27
CA LEU A 14 13.80 2.43 -6.20
C LEU A 14 12.81 2.13 -5.08
N ALA A 15 12.41 0.86 -4.94
CA ALA A 15 11.54 0.48 -3.84
C ALA A 15 12.24 0.70 -2.48
N ASP A 16 13.55 0.41 -2.39
CA ASP A 16 14.38 0.62 -1.19
C ASP A 16 14.56 2.10 -0.84
N ASP A 17 14.54 3.01 -1.81
CA ASP A 17 14.59 4.45 -1.58
C ASP A 17 13.24 4.97 -1.05
N TYR A 18 12.12 4.39 -1.50
CA TYR A 18 10.75 4.79 -1.14
C TYR A 18 10.08 3.83 -0.14
N LYS A 19 10.62 3.81 1.08
CA LYS A 19 10.33 2.86 2.18
C LYS A 19 8.94 2.96 2.82
N ASP A 20 8.09 3.86 2.34
CA ASP A 20 6.72 4.07 2.80
C ASP A 20 5.68 3.76 1.70
N THR A 21 6.14 3.25 0.56
CA THR A 21 5.35 3.15 -0.66
C THR A 21 5.35 1.71 -1.18
N ILE A 22 4.16 1.22 -1.54
CA ILE A 22 3.99 -0.09 -2.18
C ILE A 22 4.20 0.07 -3.68
N TRP A 23 4.98 -0.84 -4.29
CA TRP A 23 5.21 -0.87 -5.73
C TRP A 23 4.60 -2.10 -6.37
N PHE A 24 3.87 -1.91 -7.46
CA PHE A 24 3.31 -2.97 -8.30
C PHE A 24 3.91 -2.90 -9.70
N VAL A 25 4.75 -3.88 -10.02
CA VAL A 25 5.57 -3.87 -11.22
C VAL A 25 5.14 -4.99 -12.16
N HIS A 26 4.87 -4.64 -13.42
CA HIS A 26 4.64 -5.62 -14.49
C HIS A 26 5.97 -6.01 -15.13
N ILE A 27 6.28 -7.30 -15.11
CA ILE A 27 7.47 -7.85 -15.73
C ILE A 27 7.06 -8.52 -17.04
N ARG A 28 7.61 -8.02 -18.15
CA ARG A 28 7.39 -8.59 -19.47
C ARG A 28 8.61 -9.43 -19.85
N PRO A 29 8.44 -10.72 -20.18
CA PRO A 29 9.53 -11.57 -20.63
C PRO A 29 10.07 -11.07 -21.96
N ASN A 30 11.31 -11.46 -22.27
CA ASN A 30 11.88 -11.26 -23.60
C ASN A 30 10.99 -11.93 -24.64
N GLU A 31 10.65 -11.22 -25.73
CA GLU A 31 9.84 -11.73 -26.84
C GLU A 31 10.33 -13.09 -27.37
N ARG A 32 11.66 -13.30 -27.45
CA ARG A 32 12.26 -14.55 -27.92
C ARG A 32 12.09 -15.73 -26.95
N LEU A 33 11.97 -15.45 -25.66
CA LEU A 33 11.84 -16.45 -24.59
C LEU A 33 10.40 -16.62 -24.12
N ARG A 34 9.48 -15.80 -24.63
CA ARG A 34 8.09 -15.77 -24.21
C ARG A 34 7.39 -17.07 -24.58
N GLN A 35 6.83 -17.73 -23.58
CA GLN A 35 6.07 -18.98 -23.77
C GLN A 35 4.56 -18.75 -23.90
N SER A 36 4.05 -17.60 -23.45
CA SER A 36 2.62 -17.27 -23.48
C SER A 36 2.29 -16.33 -24.63
N LEU A 37 1.24 -16.66 -25.39
CA LEU A 37 0.64 -15.75 -26.38
C LEU A 37 -0.23 -14.67 -25.72
N ILE A 38 -0.49 -14.78 -24.42
CA ILE A 38 -1.33 -13.86 -23.68
C ILE A 38 -0.46 -12.74 -23.12
N TYR A 39 -0.65 -11.51 -23.61
CA TYR A 39 0.08 -10.33 -23.18
C TYR A 39 -0.85 -9.24 -22.68
N LEU A 40 -0.35 -8.40 -21.77
CA LEU A 40 -1.05 -7.20 -21.36
C LEU A 40 -0.84 -6.08 -22.40
N SER A 41 -1.92 -5.55 -22.98
CA SER A 41 -1.83 -4.37 -23.82
C SER A 41 -1.47 -3.12 -23.01
N SER A 42 -0.78 -2.17 -23.64
CA SER A 42 -0.41 -0.89 -23.04
C SER A 42 -1.61 -0.12 -22.48
N ASP A 43 -2.75 -0.10 -23.19
CA ASP A 43 -3.96 0.60 -22.74
C ASP A 43 -4.58 -0.04 -21.50
N ARG A 44 -4.57 -1.37 -21.43
CA ARG A 44 -5.05 -2.09 -20.24
C ARG A 44 -4.11 -1.86 -19.06
N TRP A 45 -2.80 -1.87 -19.29
CA TRP A 45 -1.83 -1.54 -18.26
C TRP A 45 -2.03 -0.11 -17.75
N ARG A 46 -2.15 0.89 -18.63
CA ARG A 46 -2.45 2.29 -18.27
C ARG A 46 -3.75 2.43 -17.46
N THR A 47 -4.75 1.59 -17.75
CA THR A 47 -5.98 1.55 -16.96
C THR A 47 -5.74 1.02 -15.54
N ILE A 48 -4.94 -0.03 -15.41
CA ILE A 48 -4.53 -0.58 -14.11
C ILE A 48 -3.72 0.46 -13.33
N GLU A 49 -2.71 1.09 -13.95
CA GLU A 49 -1.89 2.15 -13.37
C GLU A 49 -2.77 3.27 -12.78
N ARG A 50 -3.68 3.82 -13.60
CA ARG A 50 -4.57 4.90 -13.18
C ARG A 50 -5.41 4.51 -11.98
N ARG A 51 -5.91 3.27 -11.93
CA ARG A 51 -6.75 2.81 -10.82
C ARG A 51 -5.94 2.56 -9.56
N LEU A 52 -4.76 1.96 -9.68
CA LEU A 52 -3.87 1.71 -8.53
C LEU A 52 -3.28 2.99 -7.94
N SER A 53 -3.01 4.00 -8.78
CA SER A 53 -2.50 5.30 -8.32
C SER A 53 -3.47 6.01 -7.36
N LEU A 54 -4.76 5.71 -7.45
CA LEU A 54 -5.77 6.29 -6.57
C LEU A 54 -5.61 5.82 -5.11
N PHE A 55 -4.89 4.72 -4.89
CA PHE A 55 -4.57 4.18 -3.58
C PHE A 55 -3.10 4.41 -3.21
N ASN A 56 -2.39 5.29 -3.92
CA ASN A 56 -0.96 5.54 -3.73
C ASN A 56 -0.09 4.27 -3.87
N ILE A 57 -0.51 3.35 -4.73
CA ILE A 57 0.32 2.22 -5.17
C ILE A 57 1.07 2.69 -6.41
N GLN A 58 2.40 2.72 -6.31
CA GLN A 58 3.23 3.08 -7.44
C GLN A 58 3.31 1.92 -8.42
N THR A 59 3.39 2.26 -9.70
CA THR A 59 3.39 1.26 -10.76
C THR A 59 4.59 1.45 -11.68
N GLY A 60 5.07 0.35 -12.22
CA GLY A 60 6.16 0.38 -13.18
C GLY A 60 6.20 -0.87 -14.04
N MET A 61 7.03 -0.83 -15.07
CA MET A 61 7.19 -1.93 -16.01
C MET A 61 8.67 -2.25 -16.19
N LEU A 62 9.02 -3.53 -16.10
CA LEU A 62 10.33 -4.02 -16.49
C LEU A 62 10.17 -4.83 -17.78
N ASN A 63 10.74 -4.33 -18.87
CA ASN A 63 10.76 -5.03 -20.14
C ASN A 63 12.08 -5.81 -20.29
N CYS A 64 12.00 -7.14 -20.23
CA CYS A 64 13.16 -8.01 -20.35
C CYS A 64 13.69 -8.18 -21.78
N THR A 65 12.95 -7.72 -22.79
CA THR A 65 13.44 -7.69 -24.19
C THR A 65 14.64 -6.77 -24.36
N ASN A 66 14.70 -5.67 -23.60
CA ASN A 66 15.80 -4.71 -23.66
C ASN A 66 16.95 -5.05 -22.69
N ASN A 67 16.81 -6.13 -21.92
CA ASN A 67 17.69 -6.52 -20.80
C ASN A 67 18.15 -7.98 -20.88
N GLU A 68 18.49 -8.44 -22.09
CA GLU A 68 18.78 -9.85 -22.40
C GLU A 68 19.95 -10.46 -21.59
N TYR A 69 20.81 -9.60 -21.01
CA TYR A 69 21.99 -10.02 -20.26
C TYR A 69 21.77 -10.17 -18.75
N SER A 70 20.62 -9.75 -18.22
CA SER A 70 20.36 -9.95 -16.78
C SER A 70 19.93 -11.40 -16.51
N ASN A 71 20.56 -12.04 -15.53
CA ASN A 71 20.21 -13.41 -15.11
C ASN A 71 18.73 -13.53 -14.74
N PHE A 72 18.16 -12.48 -14.13
CA PHE A 72 16.73 -12.40 -13.85
C PHE A 72 15.91 -12.49 -15.14
N CYS A 73 16.14 -11.63 -16.12
CA CYS A 73 15.35 -11.62 -17.36
C CYS A 73 15.49 -12.89 -18.20
N ARG A 74 16.62 -13.61 -18.10
CA ARG A 74 16.79 -14.92 -18.75
C ARG A 74 15.90 -16.00 -18.13
N ALA A 75 15.62 -15.90 -16.83
CA ALA A 75 14.74 -16.84 -16.13
C ALA A 75 13.24 -16.51 -16.29
N VAL A 76 12.89 -15.33 -16.81
CA VAL A 76 11.51 -14.90 -16.98
C VAL A 76 11.02 -15.23 -18.40
N ASN A 77 10.21 -16.27 -18.50
CA ASN A 77 9.61 -16.77 -19.74
C ASN A 77 8.08 -16.54 -19.83
N ILE A 78 7.45 -16.14 -18.73
CA ILE A 78 6.02 -15.84 -18.61
C ILE A 78 5.87 -14.43 -18.02
N GLU A 79 4.84 -13.69 -18.45
CA GLU A 79 4.50 -12.42 -17.82
C GLU A 79 4.19 -12.63 -16.33
N GLN A 80 4.66 -11.72 -15.50
CA GLN A 80 4.40 -11.78 -14.06
C GLN A 80 4.22 -10.39 -13.48
N PHE A 81 3.45 -10.33 -12.41
CA PHE A 81 3.40 -9.18 -11.54
C PHE A 81 4.32 -9.37 -10.35
N ILE A 82 4.97 -8.30 -9.94
CA ILE A 82 5.76 -8.23 -8.71
C ILE A 82 5.17 -7.15 -7.82
N LEU A 83 4.92 -7.50 -6.57
CA LEU A 83 4.54 -6.56 -5.51
C LEU A 83 5.74 -6.40 -4.57
N LEU A 84 6.24 -5.18 -4.44
CA LEU A 84 7.26 -4.83 -3.46
C LEU A 84 6.56 -4.12 -2.30
N VAL A 85 6.66 -4.73 -1.12
CA VAL A 85 6.03 -4.26 0.11
C VAL A 85 7.15 -3.83 1.07
N PRO A 86 7.17 -2.57 1.52
CA PRO A 86 8.14 -2.14 2.50
C PRO A 86 7.87 -2.84 3.84
N SER A 87 8.93 -3.25 4.53
CA SER A 87 8.82 -3.56 5.95
C SER A 87 8.66 -2.27 6.74
N ILE A 88 7.83 -2.29 7.79
CA ILE A 88 7.43 -1.08 8.51
C ILE A 88 8.56 -0.49 9.35
N ASN A 89 9.56 -1.28 9.70
CA ASN A 89 10.82 -0.77 10.26
C ASN A 89 11.71 -0.07 9.23
N ARG A 90 11.29 -0.02 7.95
CA ARG A 90 11.95 0.66 6.83
C ARG A 90 13.36 0.12 6.54
N ARG A 91 13.68 -1.11 6.94
CA ARG A 91 15.02 -1.70 6.74
C ARG A 91 15.10 -2.74 5.64
N SER A 92 13.97 -3.24 5.14
CA SER A 92 13.94 -4.25 4.08
C SER A 92 12.64 -4.23 3.29
N ILE A 93 12.66 -4.89 2.13
CA ILE A 93 11.51 -5.05 1.25
C ILE A 93 11.19 -6.52 1.08
N LYS A 94 9.90 -6.84 1.13
CA LYS A 94 9.38 -8.16 0.77
C LYS A 94 8.85 -8.12 -0.65
N ILE A 95 9.21 -9.13 -1.41
CA ILE A 95 8.88 -9.25 -2.83
C ILE A 95 7.93 -10.43 -2.98
N TYR A 96 6.76 -10.18 -3.56
CA TYR A 96 5.78 -11.20 -3.89
C TYR A 96 5.59 -11.22 -5.40
N SER A 97 5.80 -12.37 -6.03
CA SER A 97 5.58 -12.53 -7.46
C SER A 97 4.30 -13.31 -7.74
N ARG A 98 3.72 -13.04 -8.90
CA ARG A 98 2.58 -13.77 -9.44
C ARG A 98 2.73 -13.93 -10.94
N SER A 99 2.94 -15.16 -11.38
CA SER A 99 2.89 -15.52 -12.80
C SER A 99 1.48 -15.35 -13.36
N ILE A 100 1.39 -14.88 -14.59
CA ILE A 100 0.14 -14.69 -15.31
C ILE A 100 -0.08 -15.89 -16.22
N SER A 101 -1.13 -16.66 -15.95
CA SER A 101 -1.47 -17.87 -16.70
C SER A 101 -2.73 -17.73 -17.54
N SER A 102 -3.53 -16.67 -17.31
CA SER A 102 -4.79 -16.46 -18.00
C SER A 102 -5.09 -14.99 -18.26
N ILE A 103 -5.93 -14.71 -19.26
CA ILE A 103 -6.41 -13.34 -19.53
C ILE A 103 -7.15 -12.73 -18.34
N LYS A 104 -7.76 -13.56 -17.49
CA LYS A 104 -8.49 -13.13 -16.29
C LYS A 104 -7.56 -12.49 -15.26
N ASP A 105 -6.28 -12.88 -15.23
CA ASP A 105 -5.29 -12.33 -14.30
C ASP A 105 -4.99 -10.85 -14.57
N TYR A 106 -5.30 -10.35 -15.77
CA TYR A 106 -5.20 -8.93 -16.11
C TYR A 106 -6.43 -8.11 -15.70
N ASN A 107 -7.49 -8.74 -15.21
CA ASN A 107 -8.66 -8.02 -14.75
C ASN A 107 -8.32 -7.22 -13.48
N TYR A 108 -8.63 -5.93 -13.49
CA TYR A 108 -8.35 -5.05 -12.35
C TYR A 108 -8.91 -5.57 -11.02
N GLN A 109 -10.14 -6.09 -10.98
CA GLN A 109 -10.75 -6.63 -9.76
C GLN A 109 -9.99 -7.85 -9.25
N TYR A 110 -9.45 -8.65 -10.17
CA TYR A 110 -8.66 -9.81 -9.84
C TYR A 110 -7.29 -9.42 -9.27
N ILE A 111 -6.63 -8.43 -9.89
CA ILE A 111 -5.39 -7.82 -9.40
C ILE A 111 -5.61 -7.23 -8.01
N LEU A 112 -6.67 -6.44 -7.82
CA LEU A 112 -7.01 -5.82 -6.54
C LEU A 112 -7.21 -6.87 -5.44
N LYS A 113 -7.96 -7.93 -5.73
CA LYS A 113 -8.16 -9.07 -4.82
C LYS A 113 -6.85 -9.75 -4.44
N TRP A 114 -5.94 -9.94 -5.40
CA TRP A 114 -4.62 -10.50 -5.13
C TRP A 114 -3.79 -9.57 -4.25
N LEU A 115 -3.72 -8.28 -4.57
CA LEU A 115 -3.00 -7.28 -3.79
C LEU A 115 -3.48 -7.26 -2.35
N SER A 116 -4.79 -7.13 -2.11
CA SER A 116 -5.35 -7.11 -0.76
C SER A 116 -5.02 -8.38 0.02
N LYS A 117 -5.11 -9.57 -0.60
CA LYS A 117 -4.76 -10.83 0.08
C LYS A 117 -3.28 -10.93 0.42
N THR A 118 -2.41 -10.52 -0.49
CA THR A 118 -0.96 -10.55 -0.27
C THR A 118 -0.55 -9.57 0.83
N LEU A 119 -1.14 -8.37 0.83
CA LEU A 119 -0.89 -7.37 1.87
C LEU A 119 -1.45 -7.78 3.23
N GLU A 120 -2.62 -8.44 3.28
CA GLU A 120 -3.16 -9.03 4.51
C GLU A 120 -2.25 -10.14 5.04
N TYR A 121 -1.74 -11.01 4.16
CA TYR A 121 -0.79 -12.06 4.54
C TYR A 121 0.50 -11.48 5.13
N HIS A 122 1.12 -10.52 4.44
CA HIS A 122 2.31 -9.84 4.94
C HIS A 122 2.04 -9.17 6.29
N MET A 123 0.91 -8.47 6.43
CA MET A 123 0.51 -7.84 7.69
C MET A 123 0.34 -8.86 8.84
N LYS A 124 -0.12 -10.08 8.57
CA LYS A 124 -0.29 -11.09 9.64
C LYS A 124 1.02 -11.76 10.04
N LYS A 125 1.91 -11.98 9.07
CA LYS A 125 3.09 -12.83 9.25
C LYS A 125 4.36 -12.05 9.55
N ASP A 126 4.55 -10.94 8.84
CA ASP A 126 5.83 -10.22 8.78
C ASP A 126 5.72 -8.83 9.44
N PHE A 127 4.56 -8.49 9.99
CA PHE A 127 4.33 -7.22 10.68
C PHE A 127 4.77 -7.33 12.14
N ASP A 128 5.87 -6.65 12.45
CA ASP A 128 6.31 -6.51 13.82
C ASP A 128 5.56 -5.35 14.49
N TRP A 129 4.54 -5.70 15.29
CA TRP A 129 3.79 -4.73 16.09
C TRP A 129 4.62 -4.15 17.24
N TYR A 130 5.73 -4.79 17.64
CA TYR A 130 6.59 -4.39 18.75
C TYR A 130 7.63 -3.33 18.36
N GLU A 131 8.02 -3.25 17.09
CA GLU A 131 8.92 -2.20 16.58
C GLU A 131 8.24 -0.84 16.37
N LEU A 132 6.91 -0.81 16.47
CA LEU A 132 6.17 0.44 16.46
C LEU A 132 6.32 1.14 17.81
N PRO A 133 6.58 2.47 17.85
CA PRO A 133 6.68 3.19 19.12
C PRO A 133 5.44 2.90 19.97
N GLN A 134 5.66 2.35 21.17
CA GLN A 134 4.57 2.01 22.10
C GLN A 134 3.76 3.27 22.49
N GLU A 135 4.41 4.44 22.46
CA GLU A 135 3.83 5.75 22.78
C GLU A 135 3.15 6.43 21.57
N LYS A 136 2.41 5.66 20.77
CA LYS A 136 1.60 6.28 19.73
C LYS A 136 0.34 6.88 20.32
N ARG A 137 0.31 8.22 20.33
CA ARG A 137 -0.76 9.06 20.93
C ARG A 137 -2.09 9.03 20.17
N SER A 138 -2.17 8.35 19.02
CA SER A 138 -3.40 8.29 18.24
C SER A 138 -3.63 6.94 17.58
N THR A 139 -4.91 6.61 17.40
CA THR A 139 -5.38 5.36 16.81
C THR A 139 -6.35 5.67 15.69
N LEU A 140 -6.19 4.99 14.55
CA LEU A 140 -7.13 4.93 13.45
C LEU A 140 -7.69 3.50 13.37
N GLU A 141 -8.96 3.34 13.66
CA GLU A 141 -9.64 2.05 13.70
C GLU A 141 -10.60 1.90 12.52
N PHE A 142 -10.48 0.75 11.84
CA PHE A 142 -11.38 0.32 10.78
C PHE A 142 -12.26 -0.81 11.34
N GLN A 143 -13.55 -0.56 11.46
CA GLN A 143 -14.53 -1.56 11.85
C GLN A 143 -15.25 -2.05 10.60
N ILE A 144 -15.13 -3.35 10.32
CA ILE A 144 -15.51 -3.96 9.06
C ILE A 144 -16.50 -5.09 9.34
N ASN A 145 -17.66 -5.04 8.68
CA ASN A 145 -18.57 -6.18 8.68
C ASN A 145 -18.05 -7.28 7.74
N PRO A 146 -17.73 -8.49 8.25
CA PRO A 146 -17.24 -9.58 7.42
C PRO A 146 -18.27 -10.12 6.41
N ASN A 147 -19.57 -9.85 6.63
CA ASN A 147 -20.64 -10.25 5.73
C ASN A 147 -20.86 -9.24 4.59
N LEU A 148 -20.56 -7.96 4.81
CA LEU A 148 -20.72 -6.90 3.80
C LEU A 148 -19.47 -6.72 2.94
N PHE A 149 -18.29 -6.84 3.54
CA PHE A 149 -17.05 -6.91 2.79
C PHE A 149 -16.82 -8.35 2.40
N SER A 150 -16.59 -8.62 1.12
CA SER A 150 -16.21 -9.95 0.63
C SER A 150 -14.87 -10.40 1.24
N THR A 151 -14.83 -10.82 2.50
CA THR A 151 -13.68 -11.25 3.35
C THR A 151 -12.40 -10.39 3.37
N ASN A 152 -12.23 -9.45 2.43
CA ASN A 152 -10.98 -8.76 2.15
C ASN A 152 -11.03 -7.34 2.69
N ILE A 153 -9.96 -6.99 3.40
CA ILE A 153 -9.72 -5.65 3.91
C ILE A 153 -9.52 -4.68 2.72
N PRO A 154 -10.07 -3.45 2.77
CA PRO A 154 -9.89 -2.48 1.70
C PRO A 154 -8.40 -2.22 1.44
N ILE A 155 -7.99 -2.15 0.18
CA ILE A 155 -6.56 -2.01 -0.15
C ILE A 155 -5.95 -0.74 0.45
N TYR A 156 -6.76 0.32 0.55
CA TYR A 156 -6.31 1.60 1.07
C TYR A 156 -5.93 1.56 2.55
N TYR A 157 -6.53 0.65 3.34
CA TYR A 157 -6.10 0.39 4.72
C TYR A 157 -4.60 0.08 4.77
N PHE A 158 -4.14 -0.85 3.93
CA PHE A 158 -2.73 -1.24 3.88
C PHE A 158 -1.84 -0.09 3.42
N THR A 159 -2.23 0.62 2.36
CA THR A 159 -1.42 1.73 1.84
C THR A 159 -1.26 2.87 2.86
N LEU A 160 -2.31 3.16 3.65
CA LEU A 160 -2.24 4.12 4.74
C LEU A 160 -1.41 3.59 5.92
N LEU A 161 -1.51 2.30 6.22
CA LEU A 161 -0.75 1.64 7.27
C LEU A 161 0.76 1.69 7.01
N TYR A 162 1.24 1.38 5.81
CA TYR A 162 2.68 1.49 5.51
C TYR A 162 3.17 2.94 5.54
N ARG A 163 2.31 3.89 5.15
CA ARG A 163 2.66 5.32 5.12
C ARG A 163 2.70 5.96 6.51
N TYR A 164 1.69 5.69 7.34
CA TYR A 164 1.47 6.37 8.61
C TYR A 164 1.63 5.49 9.85
N GLY A 165 1.83 4.18 9.69
CA GLY A 165 1.87 3.21 10.79
C GLY A 165 2.94 3.49 11.83
N ALA A 166 4.02 4.20 11.48
CA ALA A 166 5.04 4.64 12.42
C ALA A 166 4.55 5.72 13.41
N ILE A 167 3.50 6.47 13.05
CA ILE A 167 3.01 7.65 13.81
C ILE A 167 1.60 7.42 14.37
N VAL A 168 0.79 6.60 13.69
CA VAL A 168 -0.60 6.29 14.05
C VAL A 168 -0.76 4.80 14.26
N ASN A 169 -1.50 4.40 15.30
CA ASN A 169 -1.85 3.01 15.53
C ASN A 169 -3.03 2.63 14.62
N PHE A 170 -2.80 1.73 13.67
CA PHE A 170 -3.88 1.18 12.86
C PHE A 170 -4.48 -0.02 13.58
N ARG A 171 -5.81 0.00 13.74
CA ARG A 171 -6.57 -1.15 14.23
C ARG A 171 -7.59 -1.57 13.18
N LEU A 172 -7.79 -2.87 13.10
CA LEU A 172 -8.78 -3.49 12.26
C LEU A 172 -9.61 -4.43 13.11
N THR A 173 -10.91 -4.17 13.21
CA THR A 173 -11.87 -4.99 13.94
C THR A 173 -12.91 -5.52 12.96
N LYS A 174 -13.24 -6.81 13.09
CA LYS A 174 -14.25 -7.47 12.27
C LYS A 174 -15.44 -7.80 13.17
N GLU A 175 -16.57 -7.15 12.95
CA GLU A 175 -17.77 -7.29 13.80
C GLU A 175 -19.02 -7.46 12.93
N GLU A 176 -19.75 -8.56 13.11
CA GLU A 176 -20.90 -8.94 12.27
C GLU A 176 -22.07 -7.95 12.33
N ASN A 177 -22.22 -7.25 13.45
CA ASN A 177 -23.32 -6.30 13.68
C ASN A 177 -22.94 -4.84 13.40
N THR A 178 -21.73 -4.59 12.90
CA THR A 178 -21.29 -3.23 12.56
C THR A 178 -21.55 -2.92 11.10
N ILE A 179 -21.69 -1.63 10.77
CA ILE A 179 -21.53 -1.16 9.39
C ILE A 179 -20.05 -0.76 9.22
N PHE A 180 -19.57 -0.62 7.98
CA PHE A 180 -18.23 -0.09 7.76
C PHE A 180 -18.05 1.29 8.41
N GLN A 181 -17.15 1.36 9.39
CA GLN A 181 -16.85 2.57 10.15
C GLN A 181 -15.36 2.80 10.24
N ILE A 182 -14.99 4.08 10.24
CA ILE A 182 -13.61 4.51 10.46
C ILE A 182 -13.62 5.52 11.61
N LYS A 183 -12.88 5.22 12.67
CA LYS A 183 -12.80 6.03 13.88
C LYS A 183 -11.37 6.48 14.09
N TYR A 184 -11.19 7.70 14.56
CA TYR A 184 -9.91 8.20 15.02
C TYR A 184 -10.03 8.69 16.45
N SER A 185 -9.04 8.33 17.27
CA SER A 185 -9.00 8.69 18.68
C SER A 185 -7.59 9.05 19.10
N PHE A 186 -7.50 10.02 20.02
CA PHE A 186 -6.26 10.29 20.75
C PHE A 186 -6.25 9.46 22.03
N GLN A 187 -5.07 9.00 22.46
CA GLN A 187 -4.88 8.10 23.60
C GLN A 187 -5.49 8.62 24.92
N ASN A 188 -5.62 9.94 25.07
CA ASN A 188 -6.17 10.59 26.26
C ASN A 188 -7.56 11.23 26.04
N SER A 189 -8.23 10.91 24.93
CA SER A 189 -9.55 11.44 24.63
C SER A 189 -10.62 10.37 24.86
N THR A 190 -11.66 10.72 25.63
CA THR A 190 -12.87 9.90 25.79
C THR A 190 -13.79 10.00 24.56
N THR A 191 -13.52 10.92 23.64
CA THR A 191 -14.33 11.16 22.45
C THR A 191 -13.69 10.54 21.21
N ASN A 192 -14.38 9.57 20.62
CA ASN A 192 -14.02 9.04 19.30
C ASN A 192 -14.50 10.02 18.22
N THR A 193 -13.61 10.44 17.33
CA THR A 193 -13.99 11.16 16.11
C THR A 193 -14.35 10.14 15.04
N TYR A 194 -15.63 10.04 14.70
CA TYR A 194 -16.09 9.24 13.57
C TYR A 194 -15.71 9.96 12.28
N ILE A 195 -14.78 9.38 11.52
CA ILE A 195 -14.37 9.92 10.22
C ILE A 195 -15.34 9.48 9.14
N TYR A 196 -15.86 8.27 9.25
CA TYR A 196 -16.84 7.72 8.32
C TYR A 196 -17.75 6.70 9.03
N SER A 197 -19.05 6.79 8.76
CA SER A 197 -20.03 5.78 9.11
C SER A 197 -21.03 5.70 7.96
N ASN A 198 -21.10 4.55 7.28
CA ASN A 198 -22.20 4.32 6.34
C ASN A 198 -23.41 3.89 7.18
N ALA A 199 -24.49 4.67 7.22
CA ALA A 199 -25.69 4.30 7.97
C ALA A 199 -26.72 3.54 7.11
N ASN A 200 -26.58 3.57 5.78
CA ASN A 200 -27.71 3.28 4.89
C ASN A 200 -27.71 1.88 4.26
N ASN A 201 -26.80 0.96 4.67
CA ASN A 201 -26.64 -0.36 4.02
C ASN A 201 -26.49 -0.31 2.48
N SER A 202 -26.29 0.89 1.90
CA SER A 202 -26.16 1.07 0.48
C SER A 202 -24.71 0.81 0.10
N TYR A 203 -24.50 -0.25 -0.67
CA TYR A 203 -23.20 -0.78 -1.10
C TYR A 203 -22.42 0.12 -2.06
N HIS A 204 -22.76 1.41 -2.16
CA HIS A 204 -22.04 2.36 -2.99
C HIS A 204 -20.77 2.85 -2.30
N TYR A 205 -19.81 1.93 -2.25
CA TYR A 205 -18.43 2.18 -1.88
C TYR A 205 -17.84 3.28 -2.75
N HIS A 206 -17.48 4.37 -2.10
CA HIS A 206 -16.63 5.39 -2.68
C HIS A 206 -15.20 5.23 -2.13
N GLU A 207 -14.58 4.07 -2.39
CA GLU A 207 -13.21 3.69 -1.93
C GLU A 207 -12.15 4.76 -2.25
N LEU A 208 -12.39 5.52 -3.32
CA LEU A 208 -11.53 6.62 -3.77
C LEU A 208 -11.63 7.85 -2.84
N TYR A 209 -12.85 8.15 -2.39
CA TYR A 209 -13.09 9.27 -1.49
C TYR A 209 -12.55 8.96 -0.10
N THR A 210 -12.56 7.69 0.33
CA THR A 210 -12.01 7.30 1.64
C THR A 210 -10.48 7.32 1.66
N TYR A 211 -9.75 6.79 0.67
CA TYR A 211 -8.28 6.92 0.68
C TYR A 211 -7.84 8.38 0.67
N ARG A 212 -8.34 9.18 -0.28
CA ARG A 212 -7.91 10.58 -0.43
C ARG A 212 -8.25 11.41 0.80
N ALA A 213 -9.46 11.28 1.34
CA ALA A 213 -9.87 12.00 2.54
C ALA A 213 -9.04 11.60 3.76
N LEU A 214 -8.84 10.30 3.99
CA LEU A 214 -8.02 9.81 5.11
C LEU A 214 -6.55 10.21 4.95
N ASN A 215 -6.01 10.14 3.74
CA ASN A 215 -4.64 10.55 3.49
C ASN A 215 -4.44 12.04 3.77
N ILE A 216 -5.37 12.91 3.35
CA ILE A 216 -5.33 14.34 3.68
C ILE A 216 -5.45 14.56 5.19
N PHE A 217 -6.43 13.92 5.83
CA PHE A 217 -6.65 14.00 7.28
C PHE A 217 -5.39 13.62 8.07
N LEU A 218 -4.80 12.46 7.77
CA LEU A 218 -3.58 11.98 8.42
C LEU A 218 -2.37 12.86 8.08
N SER A 219 -2.26 13.35 6.84
CA SER A 219 -1.20 14.30 6.47
C SER A 219 -1.25 15.56 7.34
N CYS A 220 -2.42 16.17 7.51
CA CYS A 220 -2.60 17.35 8.37
C CYS A 220 -2.20 17.08 9.82
N LEU A 221 -2.54 15.91 10.36
CA LEU A 221 -2.14 15.49 11.70
C LEU A 221 -0.62 15.28 11.83
N THR A 222 0.03 14.72 10.81
CA THR A 222 1.50 14.54 10.83
C THR A 222 2.25 15.87 10.73
N ILE A 223 1.76 16.82 9.93
CA ILE A 223 2.37 18.15 9.79
C ILE A 223 2.32 18.90 11.11
N SER A 224 1.19 18.89 11.82
CA SER A 224 1.07 19.56 13.12
C SER A 224 2.02 18.96 14.16
N ILE A 225 2.18 17.63 14.19
CA ILE A 225 3.14 16.95 15.07
C ILE A 225 4.59 17.32 14.72
N GLN A 226 4.98 17.29 13.45
CA GLN A 226 6.34 17.65 13.04
C GLN A 226 6.66 19.12 13.32
N SER A 227 5.68 20.00 13.17
CA SER A 227 5.80 21.42 13.50
C SER A 227 6.04 21.63 14.99
N LEU A 228 5.28 20.91 15.84
CA LEU A 228 5.47 20.92 17.30
C LEU A 228 6.84 20.37 17.71
N ILE A 229 7.31 19.28 17.09
CA ILE A 229 8.64 18.73 17.37
C ILE A 229 9.74 19.73 17.00
N LYS A 230 9.63 20.42 15.85
CA LYS A 230 10.60 21.46 15.48
C LYS A 230 10.63 22.60 16.51
N ILE A 231 9.48 23.05 17.00
CA ILE A 231 9.39 24.09 18.04
C ILE A 231 10.08 23.62 19.33
N ILE A 232 9.83 22.37 19.76
CA ILE A 232 10.45 21.79 20.96
C ILE A 232 11.98 21.68 20.81
N ILE A 233 12.47 21.25 19.64
CA ILE A 233 13.92 21.16 19.41
C ILE A 233 14.57 22.56 19.45
N ILE A 234 13.90 23.57 18.89
CA ILE A 234 14.39 24.95 18.92
C ILE A 234 14.39 25.49 20.35
N SER A 235 13.34 25.24 21.15
CA SER A 235 13.29 25.71 22.54
C SER A 235 14.31 25.00 23.44
N VAL A 236 14.52 23.69 23.26
CA VAL A 236 15.56 22.94 23.98
C VAL A 236 16.95 23.45 23.61
N LYS A 237 17.25 23.67 22.32
CA LYS A 237 18.55 24.26 21.92
C LYS A 237 18.79 25.66 22.48
N LYS A 238 17.74 26.45 22.67
CA LYS A 238 17.85 27.80 23.26
C LYS A 238 18.24 27.72 24.73
N ASN A 239 17.65 26.79 25.49
CA ASN A 239 17.93 26.60 26.92
C ASN A 239 19.29 25.92 27.21
N PHE A 240 19.99 25.38 26.20
CA PHE A 240 21.33 24.81 26.36
C PHE A 240 22.46 25.79 25.99
N ASN A 241 22.13 26.97 25.46
CA ASN A 241 23.08 28.01 25.07
C ASN A 241 23.03 29.26 25.96
N ASP A 242 22.23 29.22 27.03
CA ASP A 242 22.20 30.19 28.14
C ASP A 242 22.80 29.52 29.39
#